data_AF-A0A1G3IAS4-F1
#
_entry.id   AF-A0A1G3IAS4-F1
#
_cell.length_a   1.000
_cell.length_b   1.000
_cell.length_c   1.000
_cell.angle_alpha   90.00
_cell.angle_beta   90.00
_cell.angle_gamma   90.00
#
_symmetry.space_group_name_H-M   'P 1'
#
loop_
_entity.id
_entity.type
_entity.pdbx_description
1 polymer ?
#
loop_
_entity_poly.entity_id
_entity_poly.type
_entity_poly.pdbx_seq_one_letter_code
_entity_poly.pdbx_strand_id
1 'polypeptide(L)'
;MFRKCIEVALKIIAPELQGNLVQRIEEAAKKGRITSELAEWAHHIRLAGNDAAHDETPFTPDEAAELHKFTELLLMYFFTLPGMLKERKNIKADQ
;
A
#
# COMPACT_ATOMS: atom_id res chain seq x y z
N MET A 1 11.36 -0.57 7.14
CA MET A 1 11.32 0.25 5.90
C MET A 1 9.96 0.16 5.20
N PHE A 2 9.47 -1.03 4.84
CA PHE A 2 8.22 -1.24 4.09
C PHE A 2 6.96 -0.54 4.67
N ARG A 3 6.67 -0.72 5.95
CA ARG A 3 5.54 -0.05 6.62
C ARG A 3 5.57 1.47 6.42
N LYS A 4 6.74 2.08 6.57
CA LYS A 4 6.89 3.53 6.41
C LYS A 4 6.63 3.97 4.97
N CYS A 5 7.06 3.18 3.99
CA CYS A 5 6.76 3.42 2.58
C CYS A 5 5.25 3.39 2.32
N ILE A 6 4.53 2.39 2.84
CA ILE A 6 3.06 2.27 2.73
C ILE A 6 2.38 3.51 3.35
N GLU A 7 2.76 3.89 4.57
CA GLU A 7 2.19 5.06 5.26
C GLU A 7 2.40 6.36 4.48
N VAL A 8 3.60 6.58 3.94
CA VAL A 8 3.92 7.78 3.15
C VAL A 8 3.16 7.76 1.82
N ALA A 9 3.10 6.61 1.15
CA ALA A 9 2.36 6.47 -0.11
C ALA A 9 0.87 6.81 0.05
N LEU A 10 0.23 6.29 1.10
CA LEU A 10 -1.17 6.62 1.42
C LEU A 10 -1.36 8.11 1.70
N LYS A 11 -0.44 8.75 2.42
CA LYS A 11 -0.51 10.20 2.66
C LYS A 11 -0.34 11.03 1.39
N ILE A 12 0.42 10.56 0.41
CA ILE A 12 0.59 11.26 -0.87
C ILE A 12 -0.67 11.13 -1.73
N ILE A 13 -1.27 9.93 -1.79
CA ILE A 13 -2.39 9.64 -2.69
C ILE A 13 -3.74 10.05 -2.09
N ALA A 14 -3.89 9.93 -0.78
CA ALA A 14 -5.14 10.16 -0.07
C ALA A 14 -4.85 10.77 1.33
N PRO A 15 -4.37 12.02 1.39
CA PRO A 15 -4.02 12.70 2.65
C PRO A 15 -5.21 12.88 3.58
N GLU A 16 -6.44 12.82 3.06
CA GLU A 16 -7.66 12.97 3.83
C GLU A 16 -8.01 11.72 4.68
N LEU A 17 -7.39 10.56 4.41
CA LEU A 17 -7.68 9.32 5.12
C LEU A 17 -7.18 9.35 6.57
N GLN A 18 -8.06 9.01 7.49
CA GLN A 18 -7.79 9.08 8.93
C GLN A 18 -7.65 7.69 9.55
N GLY A 19 -7.21 7.66 10.80
CA GLY A 19 -7.03 6.41 11.54
C GLY A 19 -5.68 5.75 11.33
N ASN A 20 -5.58 4.50 11.78
CA ASN A 20 -4.39 3.68 11.69
C ASN A 20 -4.13 3.19 10.26
N LEU A 21 -2.98 2.54 10.03
CA LEU A 21 -2.57 2.12 8.69
C LEU A 21 -3.60 1.20 8.01
N VAL A 22 -4.16 0.24 8.75
CA VAL A 22 -5.15 -0.71 8.24
C VAL A 22 -6.43 0.02 7.85
N GLN A 23 -6.93 0.91 8.72
CA GLN A 23 -8.11 1.73 8.44
C GLN A 23 -7.95 2.58 7.18
N ARG A 24 -6.77 3.20 7.00
CA ARG A 24 -6.47 3.96 5.78
C ARG A 24 -6.47 3.09 4.52
N ILE A 25 -5.99 1.85 4.61
CA ILE A 25 -5.98 0.92 3.46
C ILE A 25 -7.42 0.51 3.11
N GLU A 26 -8.25 0.21 4.11
CA GLU A 26 -9.68 -0.08 3.89
C GLU A 26 -10.41 1.11 3.25
N GLU A 27 -10.18 2.33 3.75
CA GLU A 27 -10.81 3.52 3.18
C GLU A 27 -10.33 3.80 1.74
N ALA A 28 -9.06 3.51 1.45
CA ALA A 28 -8.53 3.60 0.09
C ALA A 28 -9.26 2.63 -0.86
N ALA A 29 -9.56 1.40 -0.42
CA ALA A 29 -10.36 0.45 -1.19
C ALA A 29 -11.82 0.92 -1.35
N LYS A 30 -12.46 1.39 -0.28
CA LYS A 30 -13.83 1.94 -0.32
C LYS A 30 -13.97 3.10 -1.30
N LYS A 31 -12.91 3.89 -1.48
CA LYS A 31 -12.84 5.01 -2.44
C LYS A 31 -12.38 4.59 -3.85
N GLY A 32 -12.18 3.29 -4.11
CA GLY A 32 -11.76 2.77 -5.40
C GLY A 32 -10.32 3.16 -5.80
N ARG A 33 -9.46 3.51 -4.82
CA ARG A 33 -8.04 3.82 -5.07
C ARG A 33 -7.21 2.54 -5.24
N ILE A 34 -7.65 1.46 -4.62
CA ILE A 34 -7.12 0.10 -4.74
C ILE A 34 -8.29 -0.89 -4.81
N THR A 35 -7.99 -2.15 -5.10
CA THR A 35 -8.99 -3.23 -5.08
C THR A 35 -9.31 -3.68 -3.66
N SER A 36 -10.48 -4.30 -3.48
CA SER A 36 -10.91 -4.91 -2.21
C SER A 36 -9.96 -6.01 -1.74
N GLU A 37 -9.46 -6.81 -2.68
CA GLU A 37 -8.55 -7.93 -2.45
C GLU A 37 -7.18 -7.46 -1.94
N LEU A 38 -6.73 -6.27 -2.39
CA LEU A 38 -5.51 -5.68 -1.87
C LEU A 38 -5.71 -5.19 -0.42
N ALA A 39 -6.88 -4.67 -0.08
CA ALA A 39 -7.19 -4.32 1.30
C ALA A 39 -7.32 -5.57 2.19
N GLU A 40 -7.96 -6.63 1.71
CA GLU A 40 -8.04 -7.91 2.42
C GLU A 40 -6.65 -8.48 2.73
N TRP A 41 -5.74 -8.45 1.74
CA TRP A 41 -4.36 -8.89 1.97
C TRP A 41 -3.65 -8.06 3.05
N ALA A 42 -3.94 -6.76 3.15
CA ALA A 42 -3.38 -5.90 4.19
C ALA A 42 -3.77 -6.32 5.62
N HIS A 43 -4.90 -7.00 5.79
CA HIS A 43 -5.31 -7.56 7.09
C HIS A 43 -4.53 -8.83 7.46
N HIS A 44 -4.09 -9.58 6.45
CA HIS A 44 -3.35 -10.83 6.67
C HIS A 44 -1.87 -10.58 6.94
N ILE A 45 -1.28 -9.53 6.36
CA ILE A 45 0.11 -9.17 6.65
C ILE A 45 0.22 -8.50 8.02
N ARG A 46 1.26 -8.88 8.78
CA ARG A 46 1.59 -8.30 10.09
C ARG A 46 2.10 -6.87 9.94
N LEU A 47 1.19 -5.93 9.65
CA LEU A 47 1.48 -4.50 9.58
C LEU A 47 1.81 -3.91 10.96
N ALA A 48 1.51 -4.63 12.05
CA ALA A 48 1.56 -4.22 13.45
C ALA A 48 2.96 -3.98 14.04
N GLY A 49 3.99 -3.70 13.24
CA GLY A 49 5.34 -3.40 13.71
C GLY A 49 5.50 -2.17 14.64
N ASN A 50 4.42 -1.50 15.07
CA ASN A 50 4.46 -0.46 16.11
C ASN A 50 3.95 -0.93 17.48
N ASP A 51 3.00 -1.87 17.53
CA ASP A 51 2.48 -2.44 18.80
C ASP A 51 3.16 -3.77 19.15
N ALA A 52 3.83 -4.40 18.18
CA ALA A 52 4.65 -5.60 18.36
C ALA A 52 5.96 -5.36 19.14
N ALA A 53 6.16 -4.19 19.75
CA ALA A 53 7.29 -3.97 20.67
C ALA A 53 7.17 -4.79 21.97
N HIS A 54 5.97 -5.32 22.26
CA HIS A 54 5.72 -6.29 23.34
C HIS A 54 5.57 -7.74 22.85
N ASP A 55 5.66 -7.97 21.54
CA ASP A 55 5.56 -9.29 20.94
C ASP A 55 6.99 -9.80 20.71
N GLU A 56 7.47 -10.63 21.63
CA GLU A 56 8.83 -11.19 21.60
C GLU A 56 9.06 -12.11 20.39
N THR A 57 8.03 -12.34 19.57
CA THR A 57 8.09 -13.17 18.36
C THR A 57 8.78 -12.42 17.20
N PRO A 58 9.99 -12.84 16.80
CA PRO A 58 10.70 -12.23 15.69
C PRO A 58 9.94 -12.41 14.38
N PHE A 59 10.09 -11.45 13.47
CA PHE A 59 9.56 -11.54 12.11
C PHE A 59 10.23 -12.71 11.39
N THR A 60 9.43 -13.58 10.78
CA THR A 60 9.96 -14.65 9.93
C THR A 60 10.38 -14.10 8.56
N PRO A 61 11.30 -14.80 7.85
CA PRO A 61 11.63 -14.43 6.47
C PRO A 61 10.40 -14.38 5.54
N ASP A 62 9.43 -15.27 5.75
CA ASP A 62 8.21 -15.33 4.94
C ASP A 62 7.30 -14.12 5.19
N GLU A 63 7.10 -13.73 6.45
CA GLU A 63 6.35 -12.51 6.78
C GLU A 63 7.03 -11.26 6.19
N ALA A 64 8.37 -11.20 6.21
CA ALA A 64 9.12 -10.11 5.61
C ALA A 64 8.95 -10.07 4.08
N ALA A 65 8.96 -11.23 3.43
CA ALA A 65 8.73 -11.37 2.00
C ALA A 65 7.30 -10.98 1.60
N GLU A 66 6.30 -11.35 2.40
CA GLU A 66 4.92 -10.93 2.19
C GLU A 66 4.76 -9.41 2.31
N LEU A 67 5.33 -8.81 3.35
CA LEU A 67 5.29 -7.35 3.54
C LEU A 67 5.99 -6.61 2.39
N HIS A 68 7.10 -7.16 1.88
CA HIS A 68 7.79 -6.64 0.70
C HIS A 68 6.88 -6.67 -0.54
N LYS A 69 6.33 -7.83 -0.88
CA LYS A 69 5.46 -8.01 -2.06
C LYS A 69 4.21 -7.14 -1.99
N PHE A 70 3.60 -7.04 -0.81
CA PHE A 70 2.47 -6.15 -0.59
C PHE A 70 2.84 -4.69 -0.86
N THR A 71 3.98 -4.25 -0.33
CA THR A 71 4.46 -2.87 -0.51
C THR A 71 4.71 -2.57 -1.99
N GLU A 72 5.38 -3.49 -2.70
CA GLU A 72 5.65 -3.36 -4.13
C GLU A 72 4.34 -3.23 -4.93
N LEU A 73 3.39 -4.13 -4.72
CA LEU A 73 2.11 -4.12 -5.44
C LEU A 73 1.31 -2.85 -5.16
N LEU A 74 1.26 -2.41 -3.90
CA LEU A 74 0.56 -1.19 -3.53
C LEU A 74 1.16 0.05 -4.20
N LEU A 75 2.50 0.17 -4.21
CA LEU A 75 3.19 1.27 -4.89
C LEU A 75 2.97 1.23 -6.41
N MET A 76 2.92 0.03 -7.00
CA MET A 76 2.59 -0.14 -8.41
C MET A 76 1.17 0.37 -8.72
N TYR A 77 0.18 0.07 -7.88
CA TYR A 77 -1.18 0.60 -8.01
C TYR A 77 -1.24 2.13 -7.88
N PHE A 78 -0.51 2.70 -6.94
CA PHE A 78 -0.56 4.13 -6.64
C PHE A 78 0.21 5.01 -7.60
N PHE A 79 1.36 4.56 -8.09
CA PHE A 79 2.28 5.41 -8.83
C PHE A 79 2.61 4.86 -10.21
N THR A 80 3.00 3.58 -10.31
CA THR A 80 3.51 3.02 -11.56
C THR A 80 2.41 2.88 -12.61
N LEU A 81 1.30 2.20 -12.30
CA LEU A 81 0.19 2.00 -13.25
C LEU A 81 -0.41 3.34 -13.69
N PRO A 82 -0.72 4.30 -12.80
CA PRO A 82 -1.16 5.63 -13.22
C PRO A 82 -0.13 6.37 -14.08
N GLY A 83 1.16 6.23 -13.79
CA GLY A 83 2.25 6.80 -14.58
C GLY A 83 2.28 6.26 -16.00
N MET A 84 2.30 4.92 -16.15
CA MET A 84 2.27 4.24 -17.45
C MET A 84 1.06 4.66 -18.30
N LEU A 85 -0.11 4.84 -17.67
CA LEU A 85 -1.32 5.30 -18.36
C LEU A 85 -1.21 6.77 -18.80
N LYS A 86 -0.59 7.65 -18.00
CA LYS A 86 -0.35 9.04 -18.39
C LYS A 86 0.59 9.13 -19.59
N GLU A 87 1.69 8.38 -19.58
CA GLU A 87 2.62 8.32 -20.72
C GLU A 87 1.91 7.86 -21.99
N ARG A 88 1.09 6.81 -21.92
CA ARG A 88 0.29 6.33 -23.05
C ARG A 88 -0.69 7.37 -23.59
N LYS A 89 -1.28 8.21 -22.74
CA LYS A 89 -2.17 9.30 -23.17
C LYS A 89 -1.38 10.40 -23.89
N ASN A 90 -0.21 10.78 -23.38
CA ASN A 90 0.62 11.82 -23.96
C ASN A 90 1.14 11.43 -25.35
N ILE A 91 1.53 10.16 -25.55
CA ILE A 91 1.95 9.63 -26.87
C ILE A 91 0.86 9.81 -27.94
N LYS A 92 -0.42 9.76 -27.57
CA LYS A 92 -1.53 9.96 -28.52
C LYS A 92 -1.92 11.42 -28.76
N ALA A 93 -1.46 12.35 -27.91
CA ALA A 93 -1.77 13.77 -28.05
C ALA A 93 -0.75 14.49 -28.96
N ASP A 94 0.45 13.94 -29.07
CA ASP A 94 1.55 14.45 -29.93
C ASP A 94 1.59 13.79 -31.32
N GLN A 95 0.58 12.97 -31.67
CA GLN A 95 0.37 12.34 -32.99
C GLN A 95 -0.87 12.91 -33.67
#